data_AF-A0AA88JIG9-F1
#
_entry.id   AF-A0AA88JIG9-F1
#
_cell.length_a   1.000
_cell.length_b   1.000
_cell.length_c   1.000
_cell.angle_alpha   90.00
_cell.angle_beta   90.00
_cell.angle_gamma   90.00
#
_symmetry.space_group_name_H-M   'P 1'
#
loop_
_entity.id
_entity.type
_entity.pdbx_description
1 polymer ?
#
loop_
_entity_poly.entity_id
_entity_poly.type
_entity_poly.pdbx_seq_one_letter_code
_entity_poly.pdbx_strand_id
1 'polypeptide(L)' 'MAFLQMKRVVAGVMQRFRVVPAMEEGVEPVYVSDLTSKMKDGFPVKIEERTKNNR' A
#
# COMPACT_ATOMS: atom_id res chain seq x y z
N MET A 1 -0.97 21.29 -7.26
CA MET A 1 -0.19 20.18 -6.64
C MET A 1 -1.02 19.52 -5.55
N ALA A 2 -1.15 18.19 -5.57
CA ALA A 2 -1.99 17.43 -4.63
C ALA A 2 -1.17 16.61 -3.60
N PHE A 3 0.10 16.95 -3.39
CA PHE A 3 1.03 16.13 -2.60
C PHE A 3 0.54 15.84 -1.17
N LEU A 4 0.03 16.87 -0.49
CA LEU A 4 -0.52 16.72 0.87
C LEU A 4 -1.83 15.94 0.87
N GLN A 5 -2.68 16.14 -0.14
CA GLN A 5 -3.98 15.49 -0.26
C GLN A 5 -3.79 13.97 -0.45
N MET A 6 -2.90 13.57 -1.36
CA MET A 6 -2.56 12.16 -1.59
C MET A 6 -1.99 11.48 -0.33
N LYS A 7 -1.13 12.18 0.43
CA LYS A 7 -0.60 11.67 1.71
C LYS A 7 -1.69 11.50 2.77
N ARG A 8 -2.66 12.42 2.86
CA ARG A 8 -3.79 12.31 3.79
C ARG A 8 -4.69 11.13 3.48
N VAL A 9 -4.94 10.85 2.19
CA VAL A 9 -5.70 9.66 1.77
C VAL A 9 -5.02 8.38 2.25
N VAL A 10 -3.72 8.24 2.00
CA VAL A 10 -2.94 7.06 2.44
C VAL A 10 -2.97 6.92 3.96
N ALA A 11 -2.76 8.02 4.70
CA ALA A 11 -2.81 8.00 6.15
C ALA A 11 -4.17 7.53 6.70
N GLY A 12 -5.28 8.00 6.12
CA GLY A 12 -6.62 7.57 6.52
C GLY A 12 -6.89 6.09 6.26
N VAL A 13 -6.45 5.56 5.12
CA VAL A 13 -6.57 4.14 4.78
C VAL A 13 -5.77 3.29 5.76
N MET A 14 -4.49 3.63 6.00
CA MET A 14 -3.62 2.89 6.93
C MET A 14 -4.08 2.98 8.39
N GLN A 15 -4.76 4.07 8.79
CA GLN A 15 -5.33 4.20 10.13
C GLN A 15 -6.49 3.21 10.33
N ARG A 16 -7.38 3.10 9.34
CA ARG A 16 -8.64 2.35 9.48
C ARG A 16 -8.51 0.87 9.15
N PHE A 17 -7.62 0.50 8.23
CA PHE A 17 -7.54 -0.87 7.72
C PHE A 17 -6.16 -1.48 7.95
N ARG A 18 -6.11 -2.80 8.05
CA ARG A 18 -4.86 -3.55 7.93
C ARG A 18 -4.65 -3.87 6.46
N VAL A 19 -3.58 -3.33 5.87
CA VAL A 19 -3.24 -3.55 4.46
C VAL A 19 -2.14 -4.60 4.40
N VAL A 20 -2.43 -5.75 3.80
CA VAL A 20 -1.47 -6.86 3.64
C VAL A 20 -1.20 -7.10 2.15
N PRO A 21 -0.02 -7.63 1.77
CA PRO A 21 0.24 -8.01 0.38
C PRO A 21 -0.79 -9.06 -0.11
N ALA A 22 -1.27 -8.90 -1.34
CA ALA A 22 -2.10 -9.90 -2.01
C ALA A 22 -1.28 -10.82 -2.93
N MET A 23 0.03 -10.60 -3.03
CA MET A 23 0.94 -11.46 -3.79
C MET A 23 1.12 -12.80 -3.07
N GLU A 24 1.39 -13.86 -3.84
CA GLU A 24 1.73 -15.18 -3.30
C GLU A 24 3.04 -15.11 -2.49
N GLU A 25 3.18 -16.00 -1.50
CA GLU A 25 4.40 -16.07 -0.68
C GLU A 25 5.62 -16.36 -1.56
N GLY A 26 6.64 -15.51 -1.47
CA GLY A 26 7.87 -15.62 -2.26
C GLY A 26 7.88 -14.83 -3.57
N VAL A 27 6.77 -14.17 -3.95
CA VAL A 27 6.76 -13.26 -5.10
C VAL A 27 7.21 -11.87 -4.67
N GLU A 28 8.34 -11.41 -5.21
CA GLU A 28 8.88 -10.09 -4.92
C GLU A 28 8.38 -9.03 -5.92
N PRO A 29 8.07 -7.80 -5.46
CA PRO A 29 7.74 -6.68 -6.34
C PRO A 29 8.90 -6.37 -7.30
N VAL A 30 8.60 -6.23 -8.58
CA VAL A 30 9.61 -5.87 -9.59
C VAL A 30 9.73 -4.35 -9.68
N TYR A 31 10.87 -3.83 -9.26
CA TYR A 31 11.21 -2.42 -9.43
C TYR A 31 11.66 -2.12 -10.86
N VAL A 32 11.12 -1.05 -11.45
CA VAL A 32 11.49 -0.57 -12.79
C VAL A 32 11.91 0.89 -12.71
N SER A 33 13.12 1.17 -13.20
CA SER A 33 13.75 2.50 -13.21
C SER A 33 14.04 2.97 -14.63
N ASP A 34 12.98 3.32 -15.36
CA ASP A 34 13.10 3.98 -16.67
C ASP A 34 13.22 5.50 -16.45
N LEU A 35 12.25 6.28 -16.94
CA LEU A 35 12.16 7.73 -16.71
C LEU A 35 11.66 8.07 -15.28
N THR A 36 10.88 7.18 -14.67
CA THR A 36 10.36 7.33 -13.31
C THR A 36 10.54 6.03 -12.53
N SER A 37 10.74 6.15 -11.22
CA SER A 37 10.77 5.00 -10.31
C SER A 37 9.37 4.49 -10.07
N LYS A 38 9.07 3.25 -10.49
CA LYS A 38 7.77 2.61 -10.29
C LYS A 38 7.92 1.12 -9.97
N MET A 39 6.92 0.56 -9.30
CA MET A 39 6.78 -0.90 -9.25
C MET A 39 5.98 -1.36 -10.47
N LYS A 40 6.47 -2.41 -11.12
CA LYS A 40 5.79 -3.07 -12.23
C LYS A 40 4.42 -3.56 -11.74
N ASP A 41 3.36 -3.17 -12.45
CA ASP A 41 1.97 -3.53 -12.14
C ASP A 41 1.46 -3.08 -10.75
N GLY A 42 2.23 -2.24 -10.05
CA GLY A 42 1.88 -1.68 -8.74
C GLY A 42 2.14 -2.62 -7.56
N PHE A 43 1.36 -2.45 -6.49
CA PHE A 43 1.39 -3.31 -5.31
C PHE A 43 -0.01 -3.87 -5.07
N PRO A 44 -0.29 -5.11 -5.48
CA PRO A 44 -1.52 -5.81 -5.11
C PRO A 44 -1.59 -5.96 -3.60
N VAL A 45 -2.66 -5.44 -3.00
CA VAL A 45 -2.90 -5.49 -1.57
C VAL A 45 -4.29 -6.00 -1.27
N LYS A 46 -4.43 -6.70 -0.13
CA LYS A 46 -5.69 -7.09 0.46
C LYS A 46 -5.96 -6.19 1.66
N ILE A 47 -7.20 -5.71 1.75
CA ILE A 47 -7.67 -4.86 2.84
C ILE A 47 -8.38 -5.75 3.86
N GLU A 48 -7.84 -5.80 5.07
CA GLU A 48 -8.42 -6.51 6.21
C GLU A 48 -8.99 -5.51 7.22
N GLU A 49 -10.05 -5.91 7.91
CA GLU A 49 -10.58 -5.15 9.03
C GLU A 49 -9.53 -5.06 10.14
N ARG A 50 -9.29 -3.86 10.66
CA ARG A 50 -8.33 -3.65 11.74
C ARG A 50 -8.99 -3.97 13.07
N THR A 51 -8.65 -5.12 13.65
CA THR A 51 -9.05 -5.45 15.03
C THR A 51 -8.44 -4.43 16.00
N LYS A 52 -9.28 -3.68 16.73
CA LYS A 52 -8.81 -2.85 17.83
C LYS A 52 -8.33 -3.76 18.95
N ASN A 53 -7.02 -3.91 19.11
CA ASN A 53 -6.49 -4.40 20.37
C ASN A 53 -6.64 -3.24 21.37
N ASN A 54 -7.75 -3.21 22.12
CA ASN A 54 -7.99 -2.24 23.18
C ASN A 54 -6.87 -2.40 24.21
N ARG A 55 -5.96 -1.44 24.26
CA ARG A 55 -5.11 -1.17 25.43
C ARG A 55 -5.77 -0.10 26.27
#